data_AF-A0A377GL84-F1
#
_entry.id   AF-A0A377GL84-F1
#
_cell.length_a   1.000
_cell.length_b   1.000
_cell.length_c   1.000
_cell.angle_alpha   90.00
_cell.angle_beta   90.00
_cell.angle_gamma   90.00
#
_symmetry.space_group_name_H-M   'P 1'
#
loop_
_entity.id
_entity.type
_entity.pdbx_description
1 polymer ?
#
loop_
_entity_poly.entity_id
_entity_poly.type
_entity_poly.pdbx_seq_one_letter_code
_entity_poly.pdbx_strand_id
1 'polypeptide(L)'
;MKSKDENVINVTYKVVKEGLLGKADPNYEYKFPERKMLHEKTPSHVQAVNQYLDKKDIDLEKQHVEHFERGTQIDDFKPKNILERGRREFKTLKNETKIAQSFYDEAKEEQRKGPSADQKKIVYASAGWLAHTMLGGAKAARNPYFAHEEGFEIGTTADYLLSSKNSTNTTK
;
A
#
# COMPACT_ATOMS: atom_id res chain seq x y z
N MET A 1 -28.14 5.06 -3.30
CA MET A 1 -27.74 4.11 -2.24
C MET A 1 -26.22 4.00 -2.24
N LYS A 2 -25.52 4.59 -1.26
CA LYS A 2 -24.07 4.34 -1.12
C LYS A 2 -23.90 2.88 -0.70
N SER A 3 -23.25 2.09 -1.54
CA SER A 3 -22.98 0.68 -1.25
C SER A 3 -22.21 0.61 0.08
N LYS A 4 -22.73 -0.14 1.06
CA LYS A 4 -22.04 -0.40 2.34
C LYS A 4 -20.70 -1.13 2.11
N ASP A 5 -20.43 -1.59 0.90
CA ASP A 5 -19.26 -2.37 0.52
C ASP A 5 -18.02 -1.55 0.14
N GLU A 6 -18.15 -0.23 -0.05
CA GLU A 6 -17.09 0.67 -0.54
C GLU A 6 -16.65 1.72 0.48
N ASN A 7 -16.68 1.37 1.77
CA ASN A 7 -16.01 2.15 2.81
C ASN A 7 -14.50 1.78 2.83
N VAL A 8 -13.64 2.79 3.03
CA VAL A 8 -12.16 2.64 3.07
C VAL A 8 -11.69 1.52 3.99
N ILE A 9 -12.23 1.41 5.21
CA ILE A 9 -11.89 0.37 6.19
C ILE A 9 -12.23 -1.03 5.65
N ASN A 10 -13.42 -1.19 5.07
CA ASN A 10 -13.85 -2.47 4.51
C ASN A 10 -12.98 -2.86 3.29
N VAL A 11 -12.68 -1.90 2.41
CA VAL A 11 -11.79 -2.14 1.26
C VAL A 11 -10.37 -2.47 1.73
N THR A 12 -9.85 -1.74 2.72
CA THR A 12 -8.54 -2.03 3.33
C THR A 12 -8.51 -3.44 3.90
N TYR A 13 -9.52 -3.84 4.67
CA TYR A 13 -9.65 -5.19 5.20
C TYR A 13 -9.66 -6.24 4.08
N LYS A 14 -10.46 -6.04 3.03
CA LYS A 14 -10.52 -6.96 1.88
C LYS A 14 -9.16 -7.08 1.18
N VAL A 15 -8.48 -5.97 0.91
CA VAL A 15 -7.15 -5.95 0.28
C VAL A 15 -6.12 -6.68 1.15
N VAL A 16 -6.06 -6.37 2.44
CA VAL A 16 -5.14 -7.03 3.38
C VAL A 16 -5.45 -8.53 3.50
N LYS A 17 -6.74 -8.89 3.56
CA LYS A 17 -7.19 -10.29 3.61
C LYS A 17 -6.74 -11.06 2.37
N GLU A 18 -6.88 -10.49 1.17
CA GLU A 18 -6.41 -11.12 -0.07
C GLU A 18 -4.89 -11.26 -0.10
N GLY A 19 -4.14 -10.28 0.42
CA GLY A 19 -2.68 -10.43 0.58
C GLY A 19 -2.29 -11.55 1.55
N LEU A 20 -3.06 -11.78 2.60
CA LEU A 20 -2.72 -12.80 3.61
C LEU A 20 -3.20 -14.21 3.26
N LEU A 21 -4.39 -14.32 2.68
CA LEU A 21 -5.11 -15.58 2.50
C LEU A 21 -5.46 -15.89 1.04
N GLY A 22 -5.35 -14.90 0.16
CA GLY A 22 -5.70 -15.05 -1.25
C GLY A 22 -4.75 -16.00 -1.97
N LYS A 23 -5.30 -16.69 -2.96
CA LYS A 23 -4.54 -17.53 -3.88
C LYS A 23 -4.70 -16.93 -5.27
N ALA A 24 -3.57 -16.55 -5.87
CA ALA A 24 -3.55 -16.10 -7.24
C ALA A 24 -3.84 -17.30 -8.16
N ASP A 25 -4.76 -17.13 -9.10
CA ASP A 25 -5.00 -18.08 -10.18
C ASP A 25 -3.93 -17.87 -11.27
N PRO A 26 -3.03 -18.83 -11.51
CA PRO A 26 -1.95 -18.66 -12.49
C PRO A 26 -2.45 -18.49 -13.93
N ASN A 27 -3.73 -18.82 -14.22
CA ASN A 27 -4.33 -18.69 -15.53
C ASN A 27 -5.26 -17.47 -15.65
N TYR A 28 -5.23 -16.55 -14.68
CA TYR A 28 -6.11 -15.39 -14.69
C TYR A 28 -5.79 -14.45 -15.86
N GLU A 29 -6.81 -14.14 -16.67
CA GLU A 29 -6.72 -13.15 -17.74
C GLU A 29 -6.98 -11.74 -17.18
N TYR A 30 -5.92 -10.94 -17.14
CA TYR A 30 -5.97 -9.56 -16.66
C TYR A 30 -6.68 -8.63 -17.64
N LYS A 31 -7.55 -7.77 -17.11
CA LYS A 31 -8.17 -6.66 -17.86
C LYS A 31 -7.17 -5.53 -18.10
N PHE A 32 -6.34 -5.22 -17.11
CA PHE A 32 -5.32 -4.16 -17.20
C PHE A 32 -3.93 -4.74 -17.52
N PRO A 33 -3.30 -4.36 -18.66
CA PRO A 33 -2.01 -4.90 -19.09
C PRO A 33 -0.87 -4.73 -18.08
N GLU A 34 -0.82 -3.61 -17.37
CA GLU A 34 0.20 -3.28 -16.38
C GLU A 34 0.18 -4.24 -15.18
N ARG A 35 -1.01 -4.74 -14.82
CA ARG A 35 -1.17 -5.73 -13.75
C ARG A 35 -0.65 -7.11 -14.15
N LYS A 36 -0.76 -7.48 -15.43
CA LYS A 36 -0.18 -8.72 -15.96
C LYS A 36 1.34 -8.73 -15.80
N MET A 37 2.01 -7.61 -16.08
CA MET A 37 3.46 -7.50 -15.93
C MET A 37 3.91 -7.68 -14.47
N LEU A 38 3.12 -7.21 -13.51
CA LEU A 38 3.40 -7.38 -12.09
C LEU A 38 3.14 -8.82 -11.61
N HIS A 39 2.18 -9.53 -12.20
CA HIS A 39 1.83 -10.89 -11.79
C HIS A 39 3.03 -11.84 -11.85
N GLU A 40 3.75 -11.86 -12.97
CA GLU A 40 4.83 -12.83 -13.20
C GLU A 40 6.09 -12.56 -12.35
N LYS A 41 6.28 -11.32 -11.90
CA LYS A 41 7.49 -10.87 -11.20
C LYS A 41 7.34 -10.79 -9.69
N THR A 42 6.12 -10.76 -9.17
CA THR A 42 5.88 -10.47 -7.75
C THR A 42 5.56 -11.71 -6.93
N PRO A 43 5.75 -11.69 -5.60
CA PRO A 43 5.36 -12.81 -4.73
C PRO A 43 3.85 -13.13 -4.79
N SER A 44 3.49 -14.37 -4.46
CA SER A 44 2.11 -14.89 -4.56
C SER A 44 1.04 -14.03 -3.86
N HIS A 45 1.35 -13.43 -2.72
CA HIS A 45 0.42 -12.54 -2.02
C HIS A 45 0.14 -11.25 -2.81
N VAL A 46 1.16 -10.68 -3.46
CA VAL A 46 1.01 -9.49 -4.31
C VAL A 46 0.22 -9.85 -5.56
N GLN A 47 0.47 -11.03 -6.13
CA GLN A 47 -0.31 -11.56 -7.25
C GLN A 47 -1.79 -11.68 -6.90
N ALA A 48 -2.12 -12.20 -5.71
CA ALA A 48 -3.51 -12.36 -5.26
C ALA A 48 -4.22 -11.00 -5.14
N VAL A 49 -3.54 -10.01 -4.52
CA VAL A 49 -4.06 -8.63 -4.45
C VAL A 49 -4.24 -8.04 -5.84
N ASN A 50 -3.28 -8.24 -6.76
CA ASN A 50 -3.37 -7.74 -8.12
C ASN A 50 -4.57 -8.30 -8.88
N GLN A 51 -4.87 -9.60 -8.75
CA GLN A 51 -6.06 -10.20 -9.35
C GLN A 51 -7.35 -9.69 -8.70
N TYR A 52 -7.37 -9.56 -7.37
CA TYR A 52 -8.53 -9.01 -6.67
C TYR A 52 -8.86 -7.61 -7.17
N LEU A 53 -7.86 -6.73 -7.29
CA LEU A 53 -8.05 -5.35 -7.74
C LEU A 53 -8.46 -5.28 -9.23
N ASP A 54 -7.90 -6.14 -10.08
CA ASP A 54 -8.32 -6.24 -11.49
C ASP A 54 -9.80 -6.68 -11.62
N LYS A 55 -10.22 -7.68 -10.85
CA LYS A 55 -11.63 -8.12 -10.76
C LYS A 55 -12.56 -7.01 -10.27
N LYS A 56 -12.02 -6.03 -9.54
CA LYS A 56 -12.76 -4.87 -9.06
C LYS A 56 -12.71 -3.68 -10.02
N ASP A 57 -12.16 -3.83 -11.22
CA ASP A 57 -11.99 -2.74 -12.20
C ASP A 57 -11.27 -1.53 -11.56
N ILE A 58 -10.15 -1.81 -10.88
CA ILE A 58 -9.26 -0.81 -10.32
C ILE A 58 -7.96 -0.88 -11.10
N ASP A 59 -7.56 0.22 -11.72
CA ASP A 59 -6.27 0.29 -12.41
C ASP A 59 -5.13 0.65 -11.42
N LEU A 60 -3.89 0.43 -11.82
CA LEU A 60 -2.72 0.97 -11.12
C LEU A 60 -2.17 2.13 -11.93
N GLU A 61 -1.91 3.24 -11.25
CA GLU A 61 -1.11 4.29 -11.86
C GLU A 61 0.33 3.81 -12.10
N LYS A 62 0.95 4.34 -13.15
CA LYS A 62 2.32 4.00 -13.56
C LYS A 62 3.34 4.11 -12.41
N GLN A 63 3.19 5.12 -11.56
CA GLN A 63 4.06 5.33 -10.40
C GLN A 63 4.05 4.16 -9.41
N HIS A 64 2.90 3.49 -9.24
CA HIS A 64 2.79 2.33 -8.35
C HIS A 64 3.56 1.14 -8.92
N VAL A 65 3.47 0.92 -10.23
CA VAL A 65 4.19 -0.15 -10.94
C VAL A 65 5.69 -0.03 -10.71
N GLU A 66 6.25 1.16 -10.89
CA GLU A 66 7.69 1.41 -10.69
C GLU A 66 8.15 1.12 -9.25
N HIS A 67 7.32 1.47 -8.26
CA HIS A 67 7.61 1.19 -6.86
C HIS A 67 7.51 -0.30 -6.51
N PHE A 68 6.58 -1.03 -7.13
CA PHE A 68 6.48 -2.49 -6.98
C PHE A 68 7.64 -3.23 -7.64
N GLU A 69 8.06 -2.82 -8.84
CA GLU A 69 9.25 -3.39 -9.50
C GLU A 69 10.51 -3.16 -8.65
N ARG A 70 10.68 -1.95 -8.11
CA ARG A 70 11.77 -1.67 -7.16
C ARG A 70 11.68 -2.53 -5.90
N GLY A 71 10.48 -2.76 -5.37
CA GLY A 71 10.26 -3.64 -4.23
C GLY A 71 10.73 -5.06 -4.51
N THR A 72 10.37 -5.60 -5.67
CA THR A 72 10.80 -6.92 -6.13
C THR A 72 12.34 -7.03 -6.19
N GLN A 73 13.02 -6.02 -6.74
CA GLN A 73 14.49 -6.00 -6.78
C GLN A 73 15.15 -5.99 -5.38
N ILE A 74 14.51 -5.34 -4.40
CA ILE A 74 14.99 -5.33 -3.01
C ILE A 74 14.76 -6.71 -2.36
N ASP A 75 13.68 -7.40 -2.71
CA ASP A 75 13.35 -8.72 -2.19
C ASP A 75 14.21 -9.83 -2.79
N ASP A 76 14.58 -9.71 -4.07
CA ASP A 76 15.50 -10.64 -4.74
C ASP A 76 16.95 -10.51 -4.26
N PHE A 77 17.31 -9.37 -3.64
CA PHE A 77 18.63 -9.19 -3.06
C PHE A 77 18.83 -10.14 -1.86
N LYS A 78 19.77 -11.09 -2.00
CA LYS A 78 20.15 -12.04 -0.95
C LYS A 78 21.33 -11.51 -0.13
N PRO A 79 21.11 -10.94 1.08
CA PRO A 79 22.17 -10.38 1.89
C PRO A 79 23.11 -11.48 2.41
N LYS A 80 24.43 -11.24 2.33
CA LYS A 80 25.48 -12.19 2.74
C LYS A 80 25.95 -11.98 4.18
N ASN A 81 25.71 -10.80 4.75
CA ASN A 81 26.13 -10.42 6.09
C ASN A 81 25.11 -9.51 6.78
N ILE A 82 25.35 -9.19 8.05
CA ILE A 82 24.43 -8.39 8.88
C ILE A 82 24.25 -6.95 8.37
N LEU A 83 25.32 -6.33 7.85
CA LEU A 83 25.26 -4.98 7.29
C LEU A 83 24.43 -4.93 6.00
N GLU A 84 24.60 -5.90 5.12
CA GLU A 84 23.78 -6.07 3.93
C GLU A 84 22.32 -6.35 4.27
N ARG A 85 22.05 -7.13 5.32
CA ARG A 85 20.70 -7.36 5.82
C ARG A 85 20.08 -6.05 6.31
N GLY A 86 20.79 -5.27 7.14
CA GLY A 86 20.32 -3.97 7.60
C GLY A 86 20.04 -2.99 6.46
N ARG A 87 20.93 -2.91 5.45
CA ARG A 87 20.72 -2.08 4.25
C ARG A 87 19.51 -2.51 3.44
N ARG A 88 19.26 -3.82 3.32
CA ARG A 88 18.07 -4.34 2.64
C ARG A 88 16.81 -3.91 3.39
N GLU A 89 16.75 -4.13 4.70
CA GLU A 89 15.59 -3.73 5.52
C GLU A 89 15.30 -2.23 5.44
N PHE A 90 16.32 -1.37 5.53
CA PHE A 90 16.14 0.08 5.36
C PHE A 90 15.57 0.44 3.99
N LYS A 91 16.09 -0.18 2.92
CA LYS A 91 15.57 0.03 1.56
C LYS A 91 14.12 -0.45 1.44
N THR A 92 13.77 -1.56 2.08
CA THR A 92 12.40 -2.07 2.13
C THR A 92 11.47 -1.06 2.80
N LEU A 93 11.81 -0.56 3.99
CA LEU A 93 11.00 0.44 4.69
C LEU A 93 10.81 1.71 3.85
N LYS A 94 11.90 2.26 3.31
CA LYS A 94 11.84 3.43 2.44
C LYS A 94 10.99 3.19 1.19
N ASN A 95 10.98 1.96 0.65
CA ASN A 95 10.14 1.63 -0.49
C ASN A 95 8.66 1.56 -0.11
N GLU A 96 8.32 0.94 1.03
CA GLU A 96 6.95 0.91 1.54
C GLU A 96 6.39 2.31 1.80
N THR A 97 7.19 3.20 2.40
CA THR A 97 6.79 4.61 2.57
C THR A 97 6.51 5.30 1.24
N LYS A 98 7.32 5.03 0.21
CA LYS A 98 7.09 5.59 -1.13
C LYS A 98 5.82 5.06 -1.79
N ILE A 99 5.55 3.75 -1.68
CA ILE A 99 4.30 3.16 -2.18
C ILE A 99 3.09 3.75 -1.43
N ALA A 100 3.17 3.84 -0.10
CA ALA A 100 2.10 4.45 0.69
C ALA A 100 1.85 5.91 0.25
N GLN A 101 2.93 6.68 0.08
CA GLN A 101 2.84 8.07 -0.34
C GLN A 101 2.24 8.24 -1.73
N SER A 102 2.61 7.40 -2.71
CA SER A 102 2.04 7.50 -4.07
C SER A 102 0.52 7.28 -4.06
N PHE A 103 0.03 6.32 -3.26
CA PHE A 103 -1.41 6.11 -3.08
C PHE A 103 -2.11 7.26 -2.35
N TYR A 104 -1.43 7.89 -1.37
CA TYR A 104 -1.96 9.06 -0.69
C TYR A 104 -2.10 10.25 -1.65
N ASP A 105 -1.10 10.47 -2.49
CA ASP A 105 -1.09 11.56 -3.47
C ASP A 105 -2.17 11.33 -4.53
N GLU A 106 -2.32 10.10 -5.04
CA GLU A 106 -3.43 9.71 -5.93
C GLU A 106 -4.80 10.03 -5.31
N ALA A 107 -5.03 9.63 -4.05
CA ALA A 107 -6.30 9.90 -3.37
C ALA A 107 -6.55 11.42 -3.21
N LYS A 108 -5.51 12.20 -2.90
CA LYS A 108 -5.60 13.66 -2.78
C LYS A 108 -5.87 14.33 -4.11
N GLU A 109 -5.19 13.92 -5.17
CA GLU A 109 -5.38 14.45 -6.51
C GLU A 109 -6.79 14.18 -7.03
N GLU A 110 -7.31 12.98 -6.79
CA GLU A 110 -8.68 12.65 -7.15
C GLU A 110 -9.69 13.47 -6.33
N GLN A 111 -9.48 13.63 -5.01
CA GLN A 111 -10.32 14.49 -4.16
C GLN A 111 -10.36 15.95 -4.60
N ARG A 112 -9.25 16.49 -5.12
CA ARG A 112 -9.18 17.88 -5.62
C ARG A 112 -10.09 18.14 -6.83
N LYS A 113 -10.54 17.10 -7.53
CA LYS A 113 -11.51 17.22 -8.63
C LYS A 113 -12.93 17.54 -8.14
N GLY A 114 -13.18 17.50 -6.83
CA GLY A 114 -14.45 17.90 -6.23
C GLY A 114 -15.62 17.05 -6.74
N PRO A 115 -16.70 17.64 -7.28
CA PRO A 115 -17.86 16.90 -7.77
C PRO A 115 -17.57 15.88 -8.87
N SER A 116 -16.48 16.07 -9.62
CA SER A 116 -16.07 15.17 -10.72
C SER A 116 -15.13 14.06 -10.26
N ALA A 117 -14.86 13.95 -8.96
CA ALA A 117 -13.95 12.96 -8.41
C ALA A 117 -14.53 11.55 -8.53
N ASP A 118 -13.71 10.59 -8.95
CA ASP A 118 -14.04 9.17 -8.85
C ASP A 118 -13.92 8.70 -7.40
N GLN A 119 -15.07 8.54 -6.75
CA GLN A 119 -15.14 8.09 -5.37
C GLN A 119 -14.51 6.70 -5.16
N LYS A 120 -14.60 5.81 -6.16
CA LYS A 120 -14.03 4.48 -6.10
C LYS A 120 -12.51 4.57 -6.07
N LYS A 121 -11.92 5.38 -6.95
CA LYS A 121 -10.47 5.63 -6.98
C LYS A 121 -9.98 6.21 -5.65
N ILE A 122 -10.69 7.18 -5.07
CA ILE A 122 -10.37 7.72 -3.74
C ILE A 122 -10.34 6.62 -2.67
N VAL A 123 -11.36 5.76 -2.66
CA VAL A 123 -11.48 4.70 -1.64
C VAL A 123 -10.35 3.68 -1.76
N TYR A 124 -10.04 3.21 -2.97
CA TYR A 124 -8.99 2.22 -3.18
C TYR A 124 -7.58 2.79 -3.00
N ALA A 125 -7.34 4.04 -3.44
CA ALA A 125 -6.08 4.72 -3.17
C ALA A 125 -5.88 4.95 -1.65
N SER A 126 -6.92 5.38 -0.94
CA SER A 126 -6.86 5.49 0.53
C SER A 126 -6.60 4.15 1.21
N ALA A 127 -7.18 3.06 0.69
CA ALA A 127 -6.94 1.72 1.19
C ALA A 127 -5.51 1.24 0.92
N GLY A 128 -4.94 1.56 -0.25
CA GLY A 128 -3.54 1.30 -0.59
C GLY A 128 -2.58 2.01 0.37
N TRP A 129 -2.82 3.30 0.63
CA TRP A 129 -2.05 4.06 1.60
C TRP A 129 -2.07 3.42 3.00
N LEU A 130 -3.25 3.06 3.51
CA LEU A 130 -3.38 2.42 4.82
C LEU A 130 -2.69 1.05 4.87
N ALA A 131 -2.89 0.21 3.85
CA ALA A 131 -2.29 -1.12 3.79
C ALA A 131 -0.76 -1.05 3.80
N HIS A 132 -0.17 -0.19 2.98
CA HIS A 132 1.28 -0.03 2.90
C HIS A 132 1.87 0.67 4.14
N THR A 133 1.13 1.58 4.77
CA THR A 133 1.54 2.18 6.05
C THR A 133 1.58 1.13 7.16
N MET A 134 0.54 0.30 7.28
CA MET A 134 0.50 -0.79 8.26
C MET A 134 1.61 -1.82 8.02
N LEU A 135 1.85 -2.18 6.75
CA LEU A 135 2.91 -3.12 6.38
C LEU A 135 4.30 -2.56 6.68
N GLY A 136 4.54 -1.28 6.35
CA GLY A 136 5.77 -0.57 6.71
C GLY A 136 6.01 -0.55 8.22
N GLY A 137 4.97 -0.22 9.01
CA GLY A 137 5.03 -0.25 10.47
C GLY A 137 5.33 -1.64 11.03
N ALA A 138 4.66 -2.68 10.51
CA ALA A 138 4.91 -4.06 10.92
C ALA A 138 6.34 -4.53 10.57
N LYS A 139 6.88 -4.11 9.41
CA LYS A 139 8.27 -4.39 9.01
C LYS A 139 9.26 -3.65 9.93
N ALA A 140 8.98 -2.40 10.28
CA ALA A 140 9.83 -1.61 11.19
C ALA A 140 9.89 -2.24 12.58
N ALA A 141 8.73 -2.65 13.12
CA ALA A 141 8.63 -3.30 14.43
C ALA A 141 9.37 -4.66 14.51
N ARG A 142 9.49 -5.37 13.38
CA ARG A 142 10.23 -6.64 13.30
C ARG A 142 11.75 -6.48 13.32
N ASN A 143 12.27 -5.26 13.15
CA ASN A 143 13.69 -5.01 13.17
C ASN A 143 14.12 -4.39 14.52
N PRO A 144 14.76 -5.16 15.43
CA PRO A 144 15.10 -4.67 16.77
C PRO A 144 16.09 -3.50 16.78
N TYR A 145 16.84 -3.29 15.69
CA TYR A 145 17.72 -2.11 15.54
C TYR A 145 16.96 -0.84 15.10
N PHE A 146 15.76 -0.96 14.51
CA PHE A 146 14.87 0.16 14.15
C PHE A 146 13.77 0.41 15.18
N ALA A 147 13.41 -0.61 15.96
CA ALA A 147 12.45 -0.52 17.05
C ALA A 147 12.91 0.41 18.19
N HIS A 148 14.21 0.74 18.25
CA HIS A 148 14.78 1.56 19.33
C HIS A 148 14.75 3.08 19.09
N GLU A 149 14.61 3.56 17.85
CA GLU A 149 14.50 5.02 17.59
C GLU A 149 13.35 5.41 16.63
N GLU A 150 13.03 4.61 15.61
CA GLU A 150 12.08 5.03 14.55
C GLU A 150 10.67 4.43 14.68
N GLY A 151 10.51 3.28 15.35
CA GLY A 151 9.20 2.64 15.52
C GLY A 151 8.19 3.51 16.28
N PHE A 152 8.67 4.30 17.25
CA PHE A 152 7.88 5.27 17.99
C PHE A 152 7.56 6.52 17.14
N GLU A 153 8.46 6.90 16.23
CA GLU A 153 8.32 8.07 15.36
C GLU A 153 7.32 7.83 14.22
N ILE A 154 7.28 6.62 13.66
CA ILE A 154 6.27 6.23 12.65
C ILE A 154 4.88 6.15 13.28
N GLY A 155 4.77 5.60 14.50
CA GLY A 155 3.52 5.57 15.27
C GLY A 155 3.03 6.98 15.63
N THR A 156 3.91 7.84 16.13
CA THR A 156 3.56 9.23 16.47
C THR A 156 3.30 10.11 15.26
N THR A 157 3.95 9.87 14.11
CA THR A 157 3.64 10.57 12.84
C THR A 157 2.27 10.18 12.31
N ALA A 158 1.91 8.89 12.37
CA ALA A 158 0.57 8.42 12.02
C ALA A 158 -0.48 9.01 12.98
N ASP A 159 -0.25 9.00 14.29
CA ASP A 159 -1.13 9.61 15.28
C ASP A 159 -1.23 11.14 15.13
N TYR A 160 -0.15 11.84 14.78
CA TYR A 160 -0.15 13.28 14.53
C TYR A 160 -0.97 13.65 13.28
N LEU A 161 -0.84 12.88 12.20
CA LEU A 161 -1.62 13.06 10.97
C LEU A 161 -3.10 12.70 11.15
N LEU A 162 -3.43 11.78 12.06
CA LEU A 162 -4.80 11.41 12.40
C LEU A 162 -5.44 12.40 13.41
N SER A 163 -4.67 12.90 14.37
CA SER A 163 -5.10 13.89 15.39
C SER A 163 -5.31 15.29 14.80
N SER A 164 -4.41 15.74 13.91
CA SER A 164 -4.54 17.04 13.23
C SER A 164 -5.76 17.14 12.31
N LYS A 165 -6.34 16.01 11.88
CA LYS A 165 -7.62 15.96 11.15
C LYS A 165 -8.85 16.07 12.06
N ASN A 166 -8.74 15.75 13.35
CA ASN A 166 -9.86 15.84 14.30
C ASN A 166 -9.93 17.21 14.99
N SER A 167 -8.80 17.92 15.12
CA SER A 167 -8.76 19.24 15.78
C SER A 167 -9.26 20.41 14.92
N THR A 168 -9.59 20.19 13.64
CA THR A 168 -10.10 21.24 12.73
C THR A 168 -11.63 21.30 12.65
N ASN A 169 -12.36 20.46 13.41
CA ASN A 169 -13.83 20.47 13.45
C ASN A 169 -14.44 20.94 14.79
N THR A 170 -13.65 21.52 15.69
CA THR A 170 -14.14 22.12 16.94
C THR A 170 -13.69 23.58 17.06
N THR A 171 -14.13 24.40 16.12
CA THR A 171 -14.31 25.84 16.37
C THR A 171 -15.38 26.37 15.43
N LYS A 172 -16.64 26.23 15.86
CA LYS A 172 -17.73 27.13 15.56
C LYS A 172 -18.52 27.34 16.84
#